data_AF-A0A066UNH2-F1
#
_entry.id   AF-A0A066UNH2-F1
#
_cell.length_a   1.000
_cell.length_b   1.000
_cell.length_c   1.000
_cell.angle_alpha   90.00
_cell.angle_beta   90.00
_cell.angle_gamma   90.00
#
_symmetry.space_group_name_H-M   'P 1'
#
loop_
_entity.id
_entity.type
_entity.pdbx_description
1 polymer ?
#
loop_
_entity_poly.entity_id
_entity_poly.type
_entity_poly.pdbx_seq_one_letter_code
_entity_poly.pdbx_strand_id
1 'polypeptide(L)'
;MITSPLSSFFSRTILAASVLSLAACANDSMVKNDELSNKDKAVAVISSIETGDANAISYINPTQYTQHNLAVGDGLEGFGEVMKALPAGSAKADVKRAYQDGDYVFLHTEYNFFGPKVGFDVFRFEEGKIVEHWDNLAELATQPNPSGRTQLDGPIKVTDLDKTEDNKAIVADFVNTILMQGDMSKINQFIDNEDDAYLQHNTMVADGLSGLGKALGELAKAGMPMVYKENHKILGEGNFVLAISEGVFMNKDVAFYDLFRLDNGKIVEHWDVIENIPPREEWKNDNGKFGFEHDYVVEVASFKLKDGVEPQEFAKLDKAVADSYVSKQPGFIQRESGLVDGDTWRVIVHWESLDDADASMESFMSASAAQGFLAGADTSTMKMQRYEN
;
A
#
# COMPACT_ATOMS: atom_id res chain seq x y z
N MET A 1 -20.02 98.26 9.80
CA MET A 1 -21.04 97.60 10.65
C MET A 1 -20.75 96.12 10.63
N ILE A 2 -20.59 95.48 11.81
CA ILE A 2 -20.95 94.09 12.15
C ILE A 2 -20.36 93.01 11.19
N THR A 3 -19.44 92.10 11.51
CA THR A 3 -19.03 91.40 12.74
C THR A 3 -17.76 90.58 12.46
N SER A 4 -16.80 90.63 13.39
CA SER A 4 -15.97 89.56 13.98
C SER A 4 -15.13 88.54 13.14
N PRO A 5 -14.04 88.01 13.75
CA PRO A 5 -12.81 87.59 13.07
C PRO A 5 -12.52 86.08 13.20
N LEU A 6 -11.48 85.55 12.55
CA LEU A 6 -10.41 84.83 13.26
C LEU A 6 -9.21 84.56 12.33
N SER A 7 -8.08 85.05 12.81
CA SER A 7 -6.72 84.99 12.29
C SER A 7 -6.01 83.68 12.65
N SER A 8 -5.11 83.21 11.78
CA SER A 8 -3.66 83.11 12.05
C SER A 8 -2.96 82.46 10.85
N PHE A 9 -2.13 83.19 10.10
CA PHE A 9 -0.66 83.25 10.24
C PHE A 9 -0.01 81.86 10.41
N PHE A 10 0.34 81.20 9.30
CA PHE A 10 1.68 81.22 8.68
C PHE A 10 2.83 80.94 9.65
N SER A 11 3.33 79.70 9.59
CA SER A 11 4.75 79.43 9.79
C SER A 11 5.26 78.61 8.62
N ARG A 12 6.31 79.13 7.97
CA ARG A 12 6.98 78.61 6.79
C ARG A 12 7.84 77.42 7.18
N THR A 13 7.78 76.31 6.45
CA THR A 13 8.98 75.48 6.23
C THR A 13 8.95 74.81 4.86
N ILE A 14 10.15 74.78 4.28
CA ILE A 14 10.53 74.54 2.90
C ILE A 14 10.55 73.05 2.57
N LEU A 15 10.25 72.78 1.29
CA LEU A 15 10.30 71.52 0.55
C LEU A 15 11.66 70.80 0.67
N ALA A 16 11.65 69.49 0.97
CA ALA A 16 12.74 68.57 0.63
C ALA A 16 12.16 67.18 0.34
N ALA A 17 12.52 66.64 -0.82
CA ALA A 17 11.95 65.45 -1.43
C ALA A 17 12.25 64.15 -0.68
N SER A 18 11.26 63.26 -0.61
CA SER A 18 11.47 61.83 -0.45
C SER A 18 10.65 61.10 -1.52
N VAL A 19 11.37 60.25 -2.26
CA VAL A 19 10.86 59.42 -3.34
C VAL A 19 9.87 58.40 -2.78
N LEU A 20 8.58 58.50 -3.14
CA LEU A 20 7.64 57.41 -2.96
C LEU A 20 7.85 56.41 -4.10
N SER A 21 8.57 55.33 -3.82
CA SER A 21 8.50 54.10 -4.58
C SER A 21 7.12 53.46 -4.34
N LEU A 22 6.19 53.63 -5.28
CA LEU A 22 4.98 52.82 -5.37
C LEU A 22 5.38 51.41 -5.79
N ALA A 23 5.65 50.54 -4.82
CA ALA A 23 5.60 49.11 -5.04
C ALA A 23 4.13 48.72 -5.19
N ALA A 24 3.70 48.47 -6.43
CA ALA A 24 2.43 47.83 -6.69
C ALA A 24 2.49 46.41 -6.10
N CYS A 25 1.71 46.14 -5.06
CA CYS A 25 1.41 44.79 -4.64
C CYS A 25 0.60 44.12 -5.75
N ALA A 26 1.29 43.46 -6.68
CA ALA A 26 0.67 42.43 -7.49
C ALA A 26 0.32 41.29 -6.52
N ASN A 27 -0.97 41.14 -6.27
CA ASN A 27 -1.52 40.00 -5.58
C ASN A 27 -1.33 38.82 -6.53
N ASP A 28 -0.22 38.10 -6.36
CA ASP A 28 0.08 36.87 -7.10
C ASP A 28 -0.87 35.80 -6.56
N SER A 29 -2.12 35.83 -7.00
CA SER A 29 -3.00 34.68 -6.89
C SER A 29 -2.43 33.62 -7.83
N MET A 30 -1.46 32.86 -7.31
CA MET A 30 -1.03 31.62 -7.93
C MET A 30 -2.26 30.76 -8.11
N VAL A 31 -2.72 30.66 -9.36
CA VAL A 31 -3.58 29.58 -9.80
C VAL A 31 -2.73 28.32 -9.63
N LYS A 32 -2.90 27.60 -8.51
CA LYS A 32 -2.52 26.20 -8.47
C LYS A 32 -3.34 25.54 -9.58
N ASN A 33 -2.65 25.12 -10.64
CA ASN A 33 -3.20 24.13 -11.52
C ASN A 33 -3.32 22.88 -10.63
N ASP A 34 -4.52 22.55 -10.15
CA ASP A 34 -4.74 21.36 -9.33
C ASP A 34 -4.54 20.14 -10.23
N GLU A 35 -3.28 19.74 -10.39
CA GLU A 35 -2.93 18.51 -11.08
C GLU A 35 -3.51 17.34 -10.29
N LEU A 36 -4.21 16.43 -10.97
CA LEU A 36 -4.78 15.25 -10.35
C LEU A 36 -3.72 14.45 -9.58
N SER A 37 -4.11 13.89 -8.44
CA SER A 37 -3.26 12.94 -7.72
C SER A 37 -3.01 11.68 -8.55
N ASN A 38 -1.95 10.92 -8.26
CA ASN A 38 -1.70 9.64 -8.94
C ASN A 38 -2.87 8.67 -8.76
N LYS A 39 -3.48 8.65 -7.57
CA LYS A 39 -4.70 7.90 -7.28
C LYS A 39 -5.85 8.29 -8.22
N ASP A 40 -6.12 9.59 -8.38
CA ASP A 40 -7.18 10.07 -9.27
C ASP A 40 -6.85 9.79 -10.75
N LYS A 41 -5.57 9.87 -11.15
CA LYS A 41 -5.11 9.52 -12.50
C LYS A 41 -5.35 8.04 -12.81
N ALA A 42 -5.03 7.13 -11.89
CA ALA A 42 -5.28 5.69 -12.04
C ALA A 42 -6.79 5.39 -12.16
N VAL A 43 -7.60 5.99 -11.28
CA VAL A 43 -9.07 5.87 -11.34
C VAL A 43 -9.60 6.40 -12.67
N ALA A 44 -9.07 7.53 -13.17
CA ALA A 44 -9.47 8.09 -14.46
C ALA A 44 -9.12 7.15 -15.63
N VAL A 45 -7.95 6.50 -15.61
CA VAL A 45 -7.56 5.50 -16.63
C VAL A 45 -8.51 4.31 -16.62
N ILE A 46 -8.81 3.73 -15.46
CA ILE A 46 -9.78 2.62 -15.38
C ILE A 46 -11.18 3.05 -15.81
N SER A 47 -11.64 4.22 -15.35
CA SER A 47 -12.96 4.76 -15.74
C SER A 47 -13.05 5.10 -17.23
N SER A 48 -11.91 5.32 -17.91
CA SER A 48 -11.86 5.55 -19.35
C SER A 48 -12.29 4.33 -20.17
N ILE A 49 -12.19 3.12 -19.60
CA ILE A 49 -12.66 1.88 -20.24
C ILE A 49 -14.17 1.95 -20.51
N GLU A 50 -14.95 2.47 -19.55
CA GLU A 50 -16.39 2.67 -19.70
C GLU A 50 -16.72 3.95 -20.48
N THR A 51 -16.06 5.06 -20.13
CA THR A 51 -16.46 6.40 -20.63
C THR A 51 -15.92 6.71 -22.02
N GLY A 52 -14.87 6.01 -22.47
CA GLY A 52 -14.15 6.32 -23.69
C GLY A 52 -13.36 7.64 -23.63
N ASP A 53 -13.09 8.17 -22.43
CA ASP A 53 -12.35 9.43 -22.27
C ASP A 53 -10.88 9.30 -22.71
N ALA A 54 -10.60 9.78 -23.91
CA ALA A 54 -9.26 9.77 -24.47
C ALA A 54 -8.26 10.65 -23.69
N ASN A 55 -8.71 11.58 -22.83
CA ASN A 55 -7.81 12.39 -22.02
C ASN A 55 -7.10 11.55 -20.94
N ALA A 56 -7.71 10.47 -20.47
CA ALA A 56 -7.10 9.59 -19.47
C ALA A 56 -5.81 8.93 -19.98
N ILE A 57 -5.71 8.70 -21.30
CA ILE A 57 -4.49 8.20 -21.95
C ILE A 57 -3.31 9.14 -21.70
N SER A 58 -3.54 10.45 -21.51
CA SER A 58 -2.47 11.39 -21.23
C SER A 58 -1.77 11.14 -19.88
N TYR A 59 -2.37 10.35 -18.97
CA TYR A 59 -1.74 9.95 -17.71
C TYR A 59 -0.77 8.78 -17.87
N ILE A 60 -0.77 8.10 -19.02
CA ILE A 60 0.12 6.99 -19.33
C ILE A 60 1.37 7.53 -20.06
N ASN A 61 2.54 7.05 -19.66
CA ASN A 61 3.78 7.33 -20.38
C ASN A 61 3.78 6.56 -21.71
N PRO A 62 3.79 7.25 -22.87
CA PRO A 62 3.60 6.58 -24.16
C PRO A 62 4.80 5.74 -24.61
N THR A 63 5.97 5.91 -23.97
CA THR A 63 7.23 5.29 -24.40
C THR A 63 7.80 4.29 -23.39
N GLN A 64 7.31 4.30 -22.15
CA GLN A 64 7.83 3.46 -21.06
C GLN A 64 6.75 2.58 -20.43
N TYR A 65 5.50 2.60 -20.93
CA TYR A 65 4.43 1.81 -20.35
C TYR A 65 4.63 0.31 -20.58
N THR A 66 4.81 -0.43 -19.48
CA THR A 66 4.90 -1.89 -19.44
C THR A 66 3.57 -2.50 -18.97
N GLN A 67 3.07 -3.50 -19.69
CA GLN A 67 1.84 -4.22 -19.36
C GLN A 67 2.13 -5.65 -18.89
N HIS A 68 1.57 -6.04 -17.74
CA HIS A 68 1.68 -7.39 -17.17
C HIS A 68 0.41 -8.23 -17.29
N ASN A 69 -0.73 -7.66 -17.68
CA ASN A 69 -1.89 -8.46 -18.08
C ASN A 69 -1.53 -9.30 -19.31
N LEU A 70 -1.41 -10.62 -19.10
CA LEU A 70 -0.96 -11.58 -20.10
C LEU A 70 -1.88 -11.67 -21.33
N ALA A 71 -3.14 -11.23 -21.21
CA ALA A 71 -4.11 -11.19 -22.30
C ALA A 71 -4.08 -9.88 -23.11
N VAL A 72 -3.24 -8.91 -22.74
CA VAL A 72 -3.12 -7.59 -23.36
C VAL A 72 -1.71 -7.42 -23.93
N GLY A 73 -1.62 -6.88 -25.14
CA GLY A 73 -0.34 -6.54 -25.75
C GLY A 73 0.41 -5.47 -24.95
N ASP A 74 1.72 -5.40 -25.12
CA ASP A 74 2.52 -4.43 -24.40
C ASP A 74 2.34 -2.99 -24.91
N GLY A 75 2.76 -2.02 -24.10
CA GLY A 75 2.73 -0.61 -24.46
C GLY A 75 1.32 -0.04 -24.58
N LEU A 76 1.28 1.27 -24.89
CA LEU A 76 0.02 1.97 -25.10
C LEU A 76 -0.74 1.44 -26.34
N GLU A 77 -0.03 0.84 -27.29
CA GLU A 77 -0.62 0.18 -28.46
C GLU A 77 -1.52 -0.98 -28.04
N GLY A 78 -1.03 -1.90 -27.21
CA GLY A 78 -1.83 -3.04 -26.72
C GLY A 78 -3.05 -2.62 -25.92
N PHE A 79 -2.93 -1.60 -25.06
CA PHE A 79 -4.09 -0.98 -24.40
C PHE A 79 -5.11 -0.44 -25.42
N GLY A 80 -4.63 0.29 -26.43
CA GLY A 80 -5.47 0.83 -27.50
C GLY A 80 -6.18 -0.24 -28.34
N GLU A 81 -5.56 -1.41 -28.53
CA GLU A 81 -6.18 -2.55 -29.22
C GLU A 81 -7.37 -3.12 -28.44
N VAL A 82 -7.23 -3.26 -27.11
CA VAL A 82 -8.33 -3.69 -26.24
C VAL A 82 -9.50 -2.72 -26.33
N MET A 83 -9.23 -1.42 -26.23
CA MET A 83 -10.27 -0.39 -26.33
C MET A 83 -11.00 -0.40 -27.67
N LYS A 84 -10.30 -0.70 -28.78
CA LYS A 84 -10.92 -0.85 -30.11
C LYS A 84 -11.76 -2.13 -30.24
N ALA A 85 -11.42 -3.18 -29.49
CA ALA A 85 -12.14 -4.45 -29.52
C ALA A 85 -13.47 -4.40 -28.74
N LEU A 86 -13.62 -3.44 -27.82
CA LEU A 86 -14.84 -3.24 -27.04
C LEU A 86 -15.91 -2.52 -27.89
N PRO A 87 -17.12 -3.09 -28.02
CA PRO A 87 -18.24 -2.34 -28.58
C PRO A 87 -18.51 -1.04 -27.80
N ALA A 88 -18.86 0.03 -28.52
CA ALA A 88 -19.12 1.32 -27.89
C ALA A 88 -20.20 1.22 -26.80
N GLY A 89 -19.87 1.63 -25.58
CA GLY A 89 -20.77 1.61 -24.43
C GLY A 89 -21.06 0.23 -23.85
N SER A 90 -20.34 -0.83 -24.25
CA SER A 90 -20.53 -2.17 -23.68
C SER A 90 -19.76 -2.42 -22.39
N ALA A 91 -18.71 -1.63 -22.14
CA ALA A 91 -17.84 -1.83 -20.98
C ALA A 91 -18.35 -1.08 -19.75
N LYS A 92 -18.15 -1.67 -18.57
CA LYS A 92 -18.32 -1.02 -17.26
C LYS A 92 -17.06 -1.14 -16.43
N ALA A 93 -16.75 -0.09 -15.68
CA ALA A 93 -15.66 -0.06 -14.72
C ALA A 93 -16.07 0.83 -13.54
N ASP A 94 -16.30 0.23 -12.38
CA ASP A 94 -16.68 0.92 -11.15
C ASP A 94 -15.67 0.62 -10.04
N VAL A 95 -14.77 1.59 -9.81
CA VAL A 95 -13.71 1.49 -8.81
C VAL A 95 -14.31 1.65 -7.42
N LYS A 96 -14.26 0.58 -6.61
CA LYS A 96 -14.79 0.57 -5.25
C LYS A 96 -13.78 1.09 -4.24
N ARG A 97 -12.50 0.79 -4.44
CA ARG A 97 -11.39 1.16 -3.55
C ARG A 97 -10.21 1.62 -4.37
N ALA A 98 -9.51 2.64 -3.87
CA ALA A 98 -8.32 3.19 -4.49
C ALA A 98 -7.32 3.61 -3.42
N TYR A 99 -6.14 3.01 -3.45
CA TYR A 99 -5.11 3.20 -2.44
C TYR A 99 -3.76 3.51 -3.08
N GLN A 100 -2.88 4.19 -2.34
CA GLN A 100 -1.55 4.57 -2.82
C GLN A 100 -0.47 4.23 -1.79
N ASP A 101 0.60 3.59 -2.25
CA ASP A 101 1.80 3.24 -1.48
C ASP A 101 3.04 3.65 -2.29
N GLY A 102 3.70 4.73 -1.86
CA GLY A 102 4.80 5.34 -2.62
C GLY A 102 4.38 5.69 -4.06
N ASP A 103 5.10 5.10 -5.01
CA ASP A 103 4.89 5.25 -6.45
C ASP A 103 3.85 4.27 -7.03
N TYR A 104 3.28 3.39 -6.19
CA TYR A 104 2.25 2.45 -6.60
C TYR A 104 0.85 2.93 -6.21
N VAL A 105 -0.11 2.72 -7.11
CA VAL A 105 -1.55 2.85 -6.83
C VAL A 105 -2.20 1.51 -7.08
N PHE A 106 -3.02 1.04 -6.15
CA PHE A 106 -3.79 -0.19 -6.32
C PHE A 106 -5.28 0.06 -6.14
N LEU A 107 -6.08 -0.55 -7.02
CA LEU A 107 -7.52 -0.37 -7.14
C LEU A 107 -8.24 -1.71 -6.96
N HIS A 108 -9.47 -1.66 -6.46
CA HIS A 108 -10.40 -2.79 -6.46
C HIS A 108 -11.64 -2.40 -7.25
N THR A 109 -11.85 -3.07 -8.38
CA THR A 109 -12.77 -2.63 -9.43
C THR A 109 -13.81 -3.68 -9.77
N GLU A 110 -15.06 -3.26 -9.90
CA GLU A 110 -16.11 -4.05 -10.56
C GLU A 110 -16.09 -3.76 -12.05
N TYR A 111 -16.03 -4.81 -12.85
CA TYR A 111 -15.93 -4.72 -14.30
C TYR A 111 -17.09 -5.42 -15.00
N ASN A 112 -17.45 -4.90 -16.17
CA ASN A 112 -18.18 -5.67 -17.16
C ASN A 112 -17.62 -5.39 -18.54
N PHE A 113 -16.61 -6.16 -18.93
CA PHE A 113 -16.11 -6.22 -20.30
C PHE A 113 -15.84 -7.69 -20.62
N PHE A 114 -16.35 -8.18 -21.76
CA PHE A 114 -16.38 -9.62 -22.04
C PHE A 114 -16.99 -10.47 -20.89
N GLY A 115 -18.00 -9.92 -20.20
CA GLY A 115 -18.69 -10.54 -19.06
C GLY A 115 -18.36 -9.89 -17.69
N PRO A 116 -19.21 -10.07 -16.66
CA PRO A 116 -19.01 -9.51 -15.33
C PRO A 116 -17.76 -10.04 -14.62
N LYS A 117 -16.96 -9.15 -14.06
CA LYS A 117 -15.70 -9.46 -13.37
C LYS A 117 -15.51 -8.58 -12.14
N VAL A 118 -14.65 -9.04 -11.26
CA VAL A 118 -14.02 -8.21 -10.24
C VAL A 118 -12.51 -8.34 -10.42
N GLY A 119 -11.80 -7.26 -10.14
CA GLY A 119 -10.36 -7.26 -10.27
C GLY A 119 -9.66 -6.33 -9.32
N PHE A 120 -8.37 -6.60 -9.14
CA PHE A 120 -7.42 -5.64 -8.64
C PHE A 120 -6.57 -5.12 -9.79
N ASP A 121 -6.32 -3.82 -9.80
CA ASP A 121 -5.40 -3.16 -10.74
C ASP A 121 -4.27 -2.53 -9.93
N VAL A 122 -3.02 -2.65 -10.38
CA VAL A 122 -1.86 -2.00 -9.77
C VAL A 122 -1.16 -1.19 -10.83
N PHE A 123 -0.84 0.06 -10.52
CA PHE A 123 -0.13 0.98 -11.39
C PHE A 123 1.12 1.49 -10.71
N ARG A 124 2.26 1.48 -11.41
CA ARG A 124 3.47 2.19 -10.97
C ARG A 124 3.58 3.53 -11.69
N PHE A 125 4.01 4.55 -10.96
CA PHE A 125 4.18 5.90 -11.45
C PHE A 125 5.65 6.32 -11.48
N GLU A 126 6.03 7.06 -12.52
CA GLU A 126 7.28 7.83 -12.56
C GLU A 126 6.94 9.24 -13.04
N GLU A 127 7.47 10.26 -12.37
CA GLU A 127 7.27 11.67 -12.73
C GLU A 127 5.77 12.05 -12.96
N GLY A 128 4.88 11.42 -12.17
CA GLY A 128 3.43 11.65 -12.24
C GLY A 128 2.72 11.04 -13.45
N LYS A 129 3.37 10.10 -14.16
CA LYS A 129 2.81 9.29 -15.25
C LYS A 129 2.82 7.80 -14.90
N ILE A 130 1.81 7.08 -15.36
CA ILE A 130 1.75 5.62 -15.28
C ILE A 130 2.78 5.04 -16.24
N VAL A 131 3.71 4.27 -15.71
CA VAL A 131 4.75 3.56 -16.49
C VAL A 131 4.58 2.05 -16.45
N GLU A 132 3.72 1.51 -15.60
CA GLU A 132 3.55 0.07 -15.50
C GLU A 132 2.17 -0.29 -14.96
N HIS A 133 1.65 -1.43 -15.39
CA HIS A 133 0.34 -1.93 -14.98
C HIS A 133 0.31 -3.44 -14.82
N TRP A 134 -0.29 -3.88 -13.72
CA TRP A 134 -0.68 -5.25 -13.45
C TRP A 134 -2.17 -5.28 -13.14
N ASP A 135 -2.82 -6.40 -13.46
CA ASP A 135 -4.14 -6.70 -12.93
C ASP A 135 -4.22 -8.14 -12.45
N ASN A 136 -5.29 -8.44 -11.72
CA ASN A 136 -5.73 -9.79 -11.44
C ASN A 136 -7.25 -9.84 -11.53
N LEU A 137 -7.81 -10.73 -12.36
CA LEU A 137 -9.25 -10.76 -12.66
C LEU A 137 -9.89 -12.10 -12.27
N ALA A 138 -11.10 -12.03 -11.71
CA ALA A 138 -11.98 -13.18 -11.51
C ALA A 138 -13.40 -12.89 -11.99
N GLU A 139 -14.18 -13.95 -12.22
CA GLU A 139 -15.61 -13.81 -12.47
C GLU A 139 -16.32 -13.18 -11.26
N LEU A 140 -17.25 -12.28 -11.53
CA LEU A 140 -18.10 -11.71 -10.49
C LEU A 140 -19.13 -12.76 -10.06
N ALA A 141 -19.15 -13.11 -8.79
CA ALA A 141 -20.09 -14.07 -8.24
C ALA A 141 -21.54 -13.58 -8.39
N THR A 142 -22.42 -14.49 -8.78
CA THR A 142 -23.86 -14.20 -8.92
C THR A 142 -24.62 -14.23 -7.60
N GLN A 143 -23.99 -14.74 -6.54
CA GLN A 143 -24.55 -14.86 -5.19
C GLN A 143 -23.49 -14.47 -4.15
N PRO A 144 -23.90 -13.96 -2.98
CA PRO A 144 -22.99 -13.77 -1.86
C PRO A 144 -22.37 -15.09 -1.39
N ASN A 145 -21.27 -14.99 -0.66
CA ASN A 145 -20.61 -16.11 -0.01
C ASN A 145 -21.48 -16.71 1.12
N PRO A 146 -21.06 -17.80 1.78
CA PRO A 146 -21.85 -18.46 2.83
C PRO A 146 -22.26 -17.55 4.01
N SER A 147 -21.55 -16.43 4.21
CA SER A 147 -21.83 -15.43 5.25
C SER A 147 -22.61 -14.20 4.74
N GLY A 148 -23.03 -14.19 3.46
CA GLY A 148 -23.82 -13.10 2.89
C GLY A 148 -23.01 -11.90 2.37
N ARG A 149 -21.67 -12.03 2.26
CA ARG A 149 -20.77 -11.00 1.71
C ARG A 149 -20.51 -11.20 0.23
N THR A 150 -20.23 -10.12 -0.47
CA THR A 150 -19.88 -10.11 -1.89
C THR A 150 -18.37 -9.92 -2.05
N GLN A 151 -17.86 -10.01 -3.28
CA GLN A 151 -16.46 -9.67 -3.55
C GLN A 151 -16.15 -8.16 -3.39
N LEU A 152 -17.17 -7.29 -3.31
CA LEU A 152 -16.99 -5.84 -3.47
C LEU A 152 -17.43 -5.00 -2.25
N ASP A 153 -18.34 -5.50 -1.42
CA ASP A 153 -18.85 -4.81 -0.23
C ASP A 153 -17.81 -4.71 0.89
N GLY A 154 -18.16 -3.97 1.94
CA GLY A 154 -17.29 -3.69 3.09
C GLY A 154 -16.75 -2.25 3.09
N PRO A 155 -15.91 -1.91 4.09
CA PRO A 155 -15.39 -0.57 4.26
C PRO A 155 -14.38 -0.17 3.18
N ILE A 156 -14.27 1.14 2.98
CA ILE A 156 -13.35 1.78 2.03
C ILE A 156 -12.49 2.88 2.69
N LYS A 157 -12.79 3.23 3.94
CA LYS A 157 -12.16 4.35 4.62
C LYS A 157 -10.80 3.94 5.16
N VAL A 158 -9.76 4.63 4.71
CA VAL A 158 -8.41 4.51 5.25
C VAL A 158 -8.34 5.12 6.65
N THR A 159 -7.78 4.35 7.59
CA THR A 159 -7.34 4.77 8.93
C THR A 159 -5.91 4.30 9.18
N ASP A 160 -5.33 4.60 10.33
CA ASP A 160 -4.03 4.05 10.76
C ASP A 160 -2.86 4.31 9.78
N LEU A 161 -2.86 5.48 9.14
CA LEU A 161 -1.81 5.89 8.20
C LEU A 161 -0.41 5.84 8.83
N ASP A 162 -0.30 6.13 10.12
CA ASP A 162 0.94 6.05 10.93
C ASP A 162 1.39 4.62 11.27
N LYS A 163 0.57 3.62 10.92
CA LYS A 163 0.82 2.18 11.10
C LYS A 163 0.91 1.42 9.79
N THR A 164 1.00 2.10 8.66
CA THR A 164 1.06 1.45 7.33
C THR A 164 2.14 0.38 7.27
N GLU A 165 3.36 0.71 7.73
CA GLU A 165 4.49 -0.22 7.74
C GLU A 165 4.28 -1.42 8.68
N ASP A 166 3.73 -1.21 9.88
CA ASP A 166 3.37 -2.31 10.79
C ASP A 166 2.32 -3.23 10.17
N ASN A 167 1.29 -2.64 9.56
CA ASN A 167 0.20 -3.40 8.94
C ASN A 167 0.71 -4.22 7.75
N LYS A 168 1.59 -3.66 6.93
CA LYS A 168 2.29 -4.37 5.84
C LYS A 168 3.11 -5.54 6.39
N ALA A 169 3.89 -5.32 7.44
CA ALA A 169 4.70 -6.36 8.07
C ALA A 169 3.85 -7.48 8.70
N ILE A 170 2.71 -7.15 9.32
CA ILE A 170 1.75 -8.13 9.86
C ILE A 170 1.17 -9.02 8.75
N VAL A 171 0.77 -8.43 7.62
CA VAL A 171 0.20 -9.17 6.49
C VAL A 171 1.25 -10.03 5.80
N ALA A 172 2.47 -9.51 5.59
CA ALA A 172 3.57 -10.28 5.02
C ALA A 172 3.89 -11.53 5.86
N ASP A 173 3.96 -11.36 7.19
CA ASP A 173 4.19 -12.45 8.12
C ASP A 173 2.99 -13.42 8.16
N PHE A 174 1.75 -12.94 8.07
CA PHE A 174 0.57 -13.80 7.92
C PHE A 174 0.65 -14.67 6.65
N VAL A 175 0.93 -14.07 5.49
CA VAL A 175 1.05 -14.78 4.21
C VAL A 175 2.13 -15.87 4.32
N ASN A 176 3.32 -15.51 4.81
CA ASN A 176 4.42 -16.46 4.97
C ASN A 176 4.10 -17.56 6.00
N THR A 177 3.73 -17.19 7.22
CA THR A 177 3.55 -18.13 8.33
C THR A 177 2.34 -19.03 8.15
N ILE A 178 1.21 -18.47 7.69
CA ILE A 178 -0.06 -19.20 7.60
C ILE A 178 -0.25 -19.78 6.19
N LEU A 179 -0.13 -18.98 5.14
CA LEU A 179 -0.51 -19.40 3.78
C LEU A 179 0.60 -20.20 3.10
N MET A 180 1.87 -19.83 3.29
CA MET A 180 3.01 -20.54 2.68
C MET A 180 3.49 -21.71 3.55
N GLN A 181 3.69 -21.49 4.85
CA GLN A 181 4.22 -22.53 5.76
C GLN A 181 3.13 -23.42 6.36
N GLY A 182 1.86 -22.99 6.37
CA GLY A 182 0.77 -23.76 6.95
C GLY A 182 0.78 -23.85 8.48
N ASP A 183 1.48 -22.95 9.19
CA ASP A 183 1.61 -22.98 10.65
C ASP A 183 0.38 -22.39 11.35
N MET A 184 -0.75 -23.09 11.24
CA MET A 184 -2.02 -22.69 11.85
C MET A 184 -1.96 -22.56 13.38
N SER A 185 -0.91 -23.07 14.04
CA SER A 185 -0.72 -22.88 15.49
C SER A 185 -0.49 -21.41 15.86
N LYS A 186 -0.06 -20.60 14.89
CA LYS A 186 0.21 -19.17 15.04
C LYS A 186 -0.91 -18.25 14.54
N ILE A 187 -2.04 -18.80 14.04
CA ILE A 187 -3.11 -18.00 13.44
C ILE A 187 -3.61 -16.87 14.35
N ASN A 188 -3.66 -17.14 15.66
CA ASN A 188 -4.13 -16.22 16.68
C ASN A 188 -3.19 -15.03 16.94
N GLN A 189 -2.00 -15.03 16.33
CA GLN A 189 -1.13 -13.86 16.32
C GLN A 189 -1.69 -12.78 15.38
N PHE A 190 -2.33 -13.19 14.29
CA PHE A 190 -2.78 -12.31 13.20
C PHE A 190 -4.28 -12.01 13.26
N ILE A 191 -5.10 -13.00 13.59
CA ILE A 191 -6.56 -12.90 13.62
C ILE A 191 -7.03 -13.24 15.03
N ASP A 192 -8.04 -12.55 15.55
CA ASP A 192 -8.60 -12.85 16.86
C ASP A 192 -9.49 -14.12 16.83
N ASN A 193 -9.76 -14.71 18.00
CA ASN A 193 -10.40 -16.03 18.09
C ASN A 193 -11.92 -15.98 17.96
N GLU A 194 -12.51 -14.81 18.16
CA GLU A 194 -13.94 -14.59 18.08
C GLU A 194 -14.42 -14.87 16.65
N ASP A 195 -15.52 -15.62 16.52
CA ASP A 195 -16.02 -16.05 15.19
C ASP A 195 -16.41 -14.87 14.29
N ASP A 196 -16.72 -13.70 14.85
CA ASP A 196 -17.02 -12.46 14.13
C ASP A 196 -15.81 -11.52 13.98
N ALA A 197 -14.62 -11.91 14.44
CA ALA A 197 -13.40 -11.11 14.33
C ALA A 197 -12.85 -11.00 12.91
N TYR A 198 -13.20 -11.95 12.02
CA TYR A 198 -12.65 -12.03 10.67
C TYR A 198 -13.74 -12.17 9.62
N LEU A 199 -13.93 -11.11 8.85
CA LEU A 199 -14.94 -11.06 7.80
C LEU A 199 -14.33 -11.50 6.47
N GLN A 200 -15.06 -12.33 5.72
CA GLN A 200 -14.53 -12.93 4.51
C GLN A 200 -15.36 -12.56 3.28
N HIS A 201 -14.68 -12.23 2.17
CA HIS A 201 -15.31 -11.87 0.89
C HIS A 201 -14.99 -12.87 -0.24
N ASN A 202 -14.07 -13.82 -0.02
CA ASN A 202 -13.91 -14.99 -0.88
C ASN A 202 -15.27 -15.69 -1.01
N THR A 203 -15.64 -15.98 -2.26
CA THR A 203 -16.97 -16.48 -2.66
C THR A 203 -17.32 -17.84 -2.06
N MET A 204 -16.32 -18.62 -1.65
CA MET A 204 -16.46 -19.98 -1.15
C MET A 204 -16.21 -20.12 0.36
N VAL A 205 -15.76 -19.06 1.03
CA VAL A 205 -15.32 -19.11 2.43
C VAL A 205 -16.26 -18.30 3.31
N ALA A 206 -16.69 -18.89 4.42
CA ALA A 206 -17.48 -18.20 5.43
C ALA A 206 -16.60 -17.36 6.36
N ASP A 207 -17.21 -16.43 7.09
CA ASP A 207 -16.55 -15.66 8.14
C ASP A 207 -15.91 -16.53 9.23
N GLY A 208 -15.00 -15.90 9.97
CA GLY A 208 -14.35 -16.43 11.15
C GLY A 208 -13.28 -17.46 10.82
N LEU A 209 -12.44 -17.74 11.82
CA LEU A 209 -11.43 -18.78 11.71
C LEU A 209 -12.05 -20.17 11.50
N SER A 210 -13.26 -20.39 12.00
CA SER A 210 -14.05 -21.60 11.74
C SER A 210 -14.39 -21.76 10.25
N GLY A 211 -14.84 -20.70 9.59
CA GLY A 211 -15.15 -20.69 8.15
C GLY A 211 -13.92 -20.95 7.30
N LEU A 212 -12.82 -20.23 7.58
CA LEU A 212 -11.53 -20.42 6.93
C LEU A 212 -11.00 -21.86 7.12
N GLY A 213 -10.94 -22.33 8.37
CA GLY A 213 -10.44 -23.67 8.70
C GLY A 213 -11.25 -24.79 8.05
N LYS A 214 -12.58 -24.63 7.96
CA LYS A 214 -13.44 -25.58 7.25
C LYS A 214 -13.11 -25.62 5.76
N ALA A 215 -13.00 -24.48 5.09
CA ALA A 215 -12.72 -24.40 3.67
C ALA A 215 -11.36 -25.03 3.32
N LEU A 216 -10.29 -24.66 4.05
CA LEU A 216 -8.95 -25.22 3.87
C LEU A 216 -8.93 -26.74 4.15
N GLY A 217 -9.63 -27.18 5.20
CA GLY A 217 -9.73 -28.59 5.55
C GLY A 217 -10.48 -29.43 4.50
N GLU A 218 -11.50 -28.87 3.84
CA GLU A 218 -12.23 -29.53 2.76
C GLU A 218 -11.37 -29.66 1.49
N LEU A 219 -10.62 -28.62 1.12
CA LEU A 219 -9.67 -28.66 0.01
C LEU A 219 -8.55 -29.68 0.24
N ALA A 220 -8.00 -29.73 1.45
CA ALA A 220 -6.98 -30.71 1.82
C ALA A 220 -7.53 -32.15 1.71
N LYS A 221 -8.76 -32.41 2.19
CA LYS A 221 -9.42 -33.73 2.04
C LYS A 221 -9.68 -34.11 0.59
N ALA A 222 -9.93 -33.12 -0.28
CA ALA A 222 -10.10 -33.33 -1.71
C ALA A 222 -8.77 -33.53 -2.46
N GLY A 223 -7.62 -33.42 -1.78
CA GLY A 223 -6.30 -33.51 -2.43
C GLY A 223 -5.99 -32.33 -3.34
N MET A 224 -6.64 -31.18 -3.10
CA MET A 224 -6.49 -29.95 -3.89
C MET A 224 -6.15 -28.76 -2.97
N PRO A 225 -5.04 -28.82 -2.22
CA PRO A 225 -4.66 -27.69 -1.37
C PRO A 225 -4.41 -26.45 -2.22
N MET A 226 -4.73 -25.28 -1.67
CA MET A 226 -4.14 -24.03 -2.13
C MET A 226 -2.68 -24.02 -1.70
N VAL A 227 -1.76 -23.80 -2.63
CA VAL A 227 -0.32 -23.76 -2.35
C VAL A 227 0.20 -22.40 -2.74
N TYR A 228 0.71 -21.64 -1.77
CA TYR A 228 1.44 -20.39 -2.01
C TYR A 228 2.92 -20.73 -2.16
N LYS A 229 3.58 -20.17 -3.19
CA LYS A 229 5.00 -20.42 -3.51
C LYS A 229 5.88 -19.24 -3.15
N GLU A 230 5.43 -18.03 -3.49
CA GLU A 230 6.22 -16.81 -3.38
C GLU A 230 5.28 -15.61 -3.22
N ASN A 231 5.71 -14.63 -2.42
CA ASN A 231 4.99 -13.37 -2.25
C ASN A 231 5.81 -12.25 -2.91
N HIS A 232 5.31 -11.75 -4.04
CA HIS A 232 6.02 -10.86 -4.96
C HIS A 232 5.93 -9.39 -4.58
N LYS A 233 4.85 -8.95 -3.91
CA LYS A 233 4.68 -7.54 -3.52
C LYS A 233 3.75 -7.42 -2.31
N ILE A 234 4.07 -6.46 -1.42
CA ILE A 234 3.18 -6.00 -0.35
C ILE A 234 2.97 -4.49 -0.52
N LEU A 235 1.74 -4.08 -0.78
CA LEU A 235 1.35 -2.67 -0.93
C LEU A 235 0.34 -2.29 0.17
N GLY A 236 0.46 -1.14 0.80
CA GLY A 236 -0.45 -0.73 1.85
C GLY A 236 -0.66 0.79 1.97
N GLU A 237 -1.88 1.18 2.34
CA GLU A 237 -2.20 2.54 2.75
C GLU A 237 -3.01 2.48 4.05
N GLY A 238 -2.35 2.80 5.16
CA GLY A 238 -2.94 2.72 6.48
C GLY A 238 -3.40 1.31 6.84
N ASN A 239 -4.70 1.15 7.06
CA ASN A 239 -5.31 -0.11 7.48
C ASN A 239 -5.66 -1.08 6.34
N PHE A 240 -5.36 -0.76 5.07
CA PHE A 240 -5.56 -1.67 3.94
C PHE A 240 -4.21 -2.11 3.36
N VAL A 241 -4.04 -3.42 3.17
CA VAL A 241 -2.80 -4.02 2.65
C VAL A 241 -3.14 -5.09 1.61
N LEU A 242 -2.59 -4.94 0.41
CA LEU A 242 -2.65 -5.92 -0.68
C LEU A 242 -1.37 -6.76 -0.70
N ALA A 243 -1.52 -8.09 -0.64
CA ALA A 243 -0.45 -9.04 -0.90
C ALA A 243 -0.64 -9.67 -2.28
N ILE A 244 0.47 -9.78 -3.04
CA ILE A 244 0.47 -10.34 -4.39
C ILE A 244 1.38 -11.56 -4.39
N SER A 245 0.80 -12.74 -4.55
CA SER A 245 1.49 -14.02 -4.43
C SER A 245 1.33 -14.91 -5.67
N GLU A 246 2.33 -15.76 -5.91
CA GLU A 246 2.28 -16.86 -6.86
C GLU A 246 1.92 -18.16 -6.13
N GLY A 247 1.16 -19.03 -6.80
CA GLY A 247 1.11 -20.40 -6.34
C GLY A 247 0.38 -21.35 -7.27
N VAL A 248 -0.20 -22.41 -6.68
CA VAL A 248 -0.94 -23.45 -7.38
C VAL A 248 -2.29 -23.64 -6.71
N PHE A 249 -3.35 -23.61 -7.52
CA PHE A 249 -4.69 -23.95 -7.09
C PHE A 249 -5.41 -24.78 -8.16
N MET A 250 -6.11 -25.83 -7.73
CA MET A 250 -6.80 -26.77 -8.64
C MET A 250 -5.91 -27.29 -9.79
N ASN A 251 -4.64 -27.58 -9.49
CA ASN A 251 -3.60 -28.04 -10.44
C ASN A 251 -3.26 -27.04 -11.55
N LYS A 252 -3.48 -25.75 -11.33
CA LYS A 252 -3.08 -24.67 -12.23
C LYS A 252 -2.17 -23.71 -11.49
N ASP A 253 -1.19 -23.15 -12.19
CA ASP A 253 -0.46 -22.00 -11.69
C ASP A 253 -1.41 -20.80 -11.64
N VAL A 254 -1.39 -20.08 -10.53
CA VAL A 254 -2.30 -18.97 -10.26
C VAL A 254 -1.56 -17.78 -9.64
N ALA A 255 -2.11 -16.60 -9.83
CA ALA A 255 -1.78 -15.42 -9.06
C ALA A 255 -2.88 -15.15 -8.03
N PHE A 256 -2.48 -14.99 -6.77
CA PHE A 256 -3.33 -14.59 -5.64
C PHE A 256 -3.11 -13.11 -5.38
N TYR A 257 -4.21 -12.34 -5.37
CA TYR A 257 -4.22 -10.95 -4.93
C TYR A 257 -5.15 -10.88 -3.72
N ASP A 258 -4.57 -10.75 -2.54
CA ASP A 258 -5.25 -10.81 -1.26
C ASP A 258 -5.22 -9.42 -0.60
N LEU A 259 -6.35 -8.74 -0.54
CA LEU A 259 -6.52 -7.48 0.15
C LEU A 259 -7.01 -7.75 1.58
N PHE A 260 -6.28 -7.24 2.56
CA PHE A 260 -6.62 -7.31 3.98
C PHE A 260 -6.97 -5.94 4.52
N ARG A 261 -7.92 -5.91 5.46
CA ARG A 261 -8.09 -4.76 6.37
C ARG A 261 -7.65 -5.15 7.77
N LEU A 262 -6.95 -4.23 8.42
CA LEU A 262 -6.51 -4.36 9.79
C LEU A 262 -7.28 -3.43 10.74
N ASP A 263 -7.34 -3.83 12.00
CA ASP A 263 -7.78 -3.01 13.13
C ASP A 263 -7.03 -3.49 14.38
N ASN A 264 -6.48 -2.55 15.16
CA ASN A 264 -5.71 -2.84 16.38
C ASN A 264 -4.62 -3.93 16.22
N GLY A 265 -3.89 -3.93 15.10
CA GLY A 265 -2.83 -4.89 14.83
C GLY A 265 -3.33 -6.31 14.53
N LYS A 266 -4.60 -6.45 14.14
CA LYS A 266 -5.23 -7.71 13.75
C LYS A 266 -5.83 -7.61 12.37
N ILE A 267 -5.76 -8.68 11.61
CA ILE A 267 -6.48 -8.83 10.34
C ILE A 267 -7.93 -9.13 10.68
N VAL A 268 -8.83 -8.27 10.20
CA VAL A 268 -10.26 -8.33 10.55
C VAL A 268 -11.17 -8.50 9.34
N GLU A 269 -10.64 -8.35 8.12
CA GLU A 269 -11.43 -8.50 6.88
C GLU A 269 -10.52 -8.83 5.70
N HIS A 270 -11.03 -9.58 4.72
CA HIS A 270 -10.26 -10.05 3.59
C HIS A 270 -11.08 -10.19 2.30
N TRP A 271 -10.50 -9.74 1.19
CA TRP A 271 -10.99 -9.92 -0.17
C TRP A 271 -9.90 -10.55 -1.03
N ASP A 272 -10.27 -11.41 -1.97
CA ASP A 272 -9.32 -11.99 -2.90
C ASP A 272 -9.78 -12.03 -4.35
N VAL A 273 -8.78 -12.13 -5.23
CA VAL A 273 -8.93 -12.54 -6.61
C VAL A 273 -7.87 -13.58 -6.91
N ILE A 274 -8.31 -14.73 -7.45
CA ILE A 274 -7.44 -15.83 -7.88
C ILE A 274 -7.57 -15.95 -9.39
N GLU A 275 -6.49 -15.70 -10.13
CA GLU A 275 -6.46 -15.78 -11.58
C GLU A 275 -5.53 -16.90 -12.04
N ASN A 276 -5.98 -17.69 -13.03
CA ASN A 276 -5.13 -18.69 -13.66
C ASN A 276 -4.07 -18.01 -14.52
N ILE A 277 -2.82 -18.42 -14.38
CA ILE A 277 -1.74 -18.03 -15.27
C ILE A 277 -1.78 -18.97 -16.49
N PRO A 278 -2.12 -18.47 -17.70
CA PRO A 278 -2.17 -19.30 -18.89
C PRO A 278 -0.77 -19.77 -19.30
N PRO A 279 -0.65 -20.83 -20.12
CA PRO A 279 0.64 -21.24 -20.66
C PRO A 279 1.25 -20.13 -21.52
N ARG A 280 2.59 -20.12 -21.60
CA ARG A 280 3.36 -19.01 -22.20
C ARG A 280 2.97 -18.69 -23.64
N GLU A 281 2.54 -19.69 -24.40
CA GLU A 281 2.14 -19.56 -25.81
C GLU A 281 0.86 -18.73 -26.00
N GLU A 282 0.08 -18.50 -24.94
CA GLU A 282 -1.14 -17.69 -24.97
C GLU A 282 -0.90 -16.22 -24.58
N TRP A 283 0.32 -15.88 -24.13
CA TRP A 283 0.64 -14.54 -23.65
C TRP A 283 0.80 -13.57 -24.81
N LYS A 284 0.28 -12.34 -24.66
CA LYS A 284 0.39 -11.26 -25.65
C LYS A 284 1.55 -10.29 -25.40
N ASN A 285 2.25 -10.44 -24.29
CA ASN A 285 3.45 -9.70 -23.95
C ASN A 285 4.50 -10.64 -23.34
N ASP A 286 5.72 -10.12 -23.14
CA ASP A 286 6.86 -10.88 -22.62
C ASP A 286 7.24 -10.50 -21.18
N ASN A 287 6.45 -9.64 -20.53
CA ASN A 287 6.78 -9.00 -19.25
C ASN A 287 6.46 -9.87 -18.02
N GLY A 288 5.64 -10.91 -18.21
CA GLY A 288 5.25 -11.85 -17.15
C GLY A 288 4.20 -11.29 -16.20
N LYS A 289 3.70 -12.15 -15.30
CA LYS A 289 2.58 -11.82 -14.38
C LYS A 289 2.99 -11.00 -13.17
N PHE A 290 4.24 -11.15 -12.70
CA PHE A 290 4.70 -10.58 -11.44
C PHE A 290 5.62 -9.39 -11.65
N GLY A 291 6.79 -9.52 -12.30
CA GLY A 291 7.57 -8.40 -12.84
C GLY A 291 7.91 -7.22 -11.89
N PHE A 292 7.61 -7.33 -10.61
CA PHE A 292 7.84 -6.28 -9.62
C PHE A 292 9.35 -6.15 -9.36
N GLU A 293 9.82 -4.92 -9.30
CA GLU A 293 11.13 -4.63 -8.73
C GLU A 293 11.02 -4.69 -7.20
N HIS A 294 12.01 -5.33 -6.57
CA HIS A 294 12.22 -5.27 -5.14
C HIS A 294 13.10 -4.05 -4.86
N ASP A 295 12.49 -3.02 -4.29
CA ASP A 295 13.16 -1.73 -4.11
C ASP A 295 14.01 -1.74 -2.84
N TYR A 296 13.48 -2.35 -1.77
CA TYR A 296 14.12 -2.46 -0.46
C TYR A 296 13.40 -3.47 0.43
N VAL A 297 14.07 -3.88 1.51
CA VAL A 297 13.47 -4.62 2.62
C VAL A 297 13.08 -3.64 3.73
N VAL A 298 11.88 -3.80 4.28
CA VAL A 298 11.49 -3.16 5.53
C VAL A 298 11.52 -4.17 6.66
N GLU A 299 12.23 -3.83 7.72
CA GLU A 299 12.21 -4.55 8.99
C GLU A 299 11.50 -3.72 10.05
N VAL A 300 10.50 -4.31 10.70
CA VAL A 300 9.73 -3.71 11.80
C VAL A 300 10.00 -4.51 13.07
N ALA A 301 10.63 -3.85 14.05
CA ALA A 301 10.82 -4.36 15.40
C ALA A 301 9.87 -3.64 16.37
N SER A 302 9.08 -4.39 17.12
CA SER A 302 8.23 -3.85 18.19
C SER A 302 8.50 -4.55 19.51
N PHE A 303 8.61 -3.80 20.61
CA PHE A 303 8.89 -4.34 21.94
C PHE A 303 8.46 -3.37 23.05
N LYS A 304 8.27 -3.88 24.26
CA LYS A 304 8.07 -3.05 25.46
C LYS A 304 9.41 -2.58 26.03
N LEU A 305 9.40 -1.43 26.68
CA LEU A 305 10.54 -0.99 27.48
C LEU A 305 10.55 -1.75 28.82
N LYS A 306 11.75 -1.99 29.38
CA LYS A 306 11.85 -2.60 30.72
C LYS A 306 11.27 -1.68 31.79
N ASP A 307 10.81 -2.29 32.89
CA ASP A 307 10.30 -1.56 34.05
C ASP A 307 11.29 -0.47 34.52
N GLY A 308 10.77 0.76 34.69
CA GLY A 308 11.55 1.91 35.13
C GLY A 308 12.36 2.62 34.03
N VAL A 309 12.28 2.17 32.78
CA VAL A 309 12.88 2.86 31.63
C VAL A 309 11.89 3.90 31.08
N GLU A 310 12.23 5.17 31.24
CA GLU A 310 11.44 6.27 30.69
C GLU A 310 11.60 6.39 29.16
N PRO A 311 10.52 6.55 28.37
CA PRO A 311 10.61 6.63 26.90
C PRO A 311 11.55 7.73 26.40
N GLN A 312 11.62 8.86 27.10
CA GLN A 312 12.50 9.98 26.73
C GLN A 312 13.99 9.65 26.92
N GLU A 313 14.33 8.81 27.90
CA GLU A 313 15.71 8.34 28.10
C GLU A 313 16.03 7.23 27.12
N PHE A 314 15.08 6.34 26.86
CA PHE A 314 15.25 5.29 25.85
C PHE A 314 15.47 5.87 24.45
N ALA A 315 14.75 6.94 24.08
CA ALA A 315 14.93 7.64 22.81
C ALA A 315 16.39 8.07 22.57
N LYS A 316 17.14 8.40 23.64
CA LYS A 316 18.57 8.77 23.53
C LYS A 316 19.44 7.55 23.25
N LEU A 317 19.14 6.41 23.88
CA LEU A 317 19.84 5.14 23.65
C LEU A 317 19.57 4.61 22.25
N ASP A 318 18.32 4.68 21.83
CA ASP A 318 17.84 4.35 20.50
C ASP A 318 18.50 5.20 19.41
N LYS A 319 18.54 6.52 19.60
CA LYS A 319 19.29 7.41 18.71
C LYS A 319 20.79 7.11 18.70
N ALA A 320 21.38 6.81 19.85
CA ALA A 320 22.80 6.51 19.94
C ALA A 320 23.17 5.25 19.15
N VAL A 321 22.37 4.17 19.23
CA VAL A 321 22.63 2.95 18.45
C VAL A 321 22.36 3.17 16.96
N ALA A 322 21.36 3.99 16.61
CA ALA A 322 21.12 4.39 15.21
C ALA A 322 22.35 5.07 14.60
N ASP A 323 22.84 6.14 15.24
CA ASP A 323 23.94 6.98 14.74
C ASP A 323 25.31 6.26 14.78
N SER A 324 25.52 5.38 15.77
CA SER A 324 26.83 4.77 16.00
C SER A 324 27.00 3.40 15.35
N TYR A 325 25.91 2.69 15.05
CA TYR A 325 25.93 1.30 14.61
C TYR A 325 25.03 1.01 13.40
N VAL A 326 23.71 1.20 13.52
CA VAL A 326 22.75 0.75 12.49
C VAL A 326 22.94 1.50 11.18
N SER A 327 23.13 2.83 11.23
CA SER A 327 23.34 3.65 10.03
C SER A 327 24.68 3.43 9.33
N LYS A 328 25.52 2.53 9.86
CA LYS A 328 26.84 2.19 9.30
C LYS A 328 26.89 0.76 8.76
N GLN A 329 25.80 0.01 8.89
CA GLN A 329 25.70 -1.31 8.30
C GLN A 329 25.59 -1.19 6.77
N PRO A 330 26.16 -2.15 6.02
CA PRO A 330 25.91 -2.27 4.58
C PRO A 330 24.41 -2.27 4.28
N GLY A 331 24.04 -1.72 3.13
CA GLY A 331 22.65 -1.67 2.68
C GLY A 331 21.70 -0.80 3.52
N PHE A 332 22.16 -0.05 4.51
CA PHE A 332 21.28 0.84 5.28
C PHE A 332 20.70 1.96 4.39
N ILE A 333 19.37 2.08 4.36
CA ILE A 333 18.67 3.16 3.63
C ILE A 333 18.16 4.21 4.61
N GLN A 334 17.28 3.81 5.53
CA GLN A 334 16.63 4.71 6.47
C GLN A 334 16.24 3.96 7.76
N ARG A 335 16.10 4.71 8.85
CA ARG A 335 15.53 4.21 10.10
C ARG A 335 14.65 5.25 10.76
N GLU A 336 13.54 4.80 11.30
CA GLU A 336 12.68 5.57 12.20
C GLU A 336 12.31 4.76 13.43
N SER A 337 11.96 5.44 14.51
CA SER A 337 11.66 4.78 15.78
C SER A 337 10.93 5.71 16.74
N GLY A 338 10.16 5.11 17.65
CA GLY A 338 9.47 5.86 18.68
C GLY A 338 8.47 5.03 19.47
N LEU A 339 7.86 5.66 20.47
CA LEU A 339 6.78 5.08 21.24
C LEU A 339 5.47 5.16 20.43
N VAL A 340 4.82 4.02 20.26
CA VAL A 340 3.51 3.85 19.61
C VAL A 340 2.56 3.17 20.59
N ASP A 341 1.26 3.39 20.42
CA ASP A 341 0.18 2.75 21.20
C ASP A 341 0.32 2.89 22.74
N GLY A 342 1.09 3.88 23.20
CA GLY A 342 1.26 4.24 24.61
C GLY A 342 2.23 3.37 25.41
N ASP A 343 2.54 2.16 24.98
CA ASP A 343 3.41 1.22 25.72
C ASP A 343 4.40 0.40 24.86
N THR A 344 4.40 0.60 23.54
CA THR A 344 5.20 -0.18 22.60
C THR A 344 6.22 0.70 21.92
N TRP A 345 7.50 0.31 21.95
CA TRP A 345 8.55 0.95 21.17
C TRP A 345 8.65 0.26 19.81
N ARG A 346 8.56 1.05 18.75
CA ARG A 346 8.69 0.61 17.35
C ARG A 346 10.01 1.10 16.77
N VAL A 347 10.67 0.25 16.00
CA VAL A 347 11.82 0.58 15.15
C VAL A 347 11.52 0.05 13.76
N ILE A 348 11.62 0.91 12.75
CA ILE A 348 11.48 0.55 11.35
C ILE A 348 12.81 0.84 10.67
N VAL A 349 13.35 -0.14 9.94
CA VAL A 349 14.60 0.01 9.21
C VAL A 349 14.39 -0.45 7.76
N HIS A 350 14.85 0.37 6.83
CA HIS A 350 14.85 0.09 5.41
C HIS A 350 16.26 -0.34 4.99
N TRP A 351 16.36 -1.46 4.28
CA TRP A 351 17.59 -2.09 3.84
C TRP A 351 17.58 -2.29 2.32
N GLU A 352 18.73 -2.20 1.66
CA GLU A 352 18.87 -2.49 0.22
C GLU A 352 18.55 -3.95 -0.11
N SER A 353 18.76 -4.88 0.82
CA SER A 353 18.49 -6.30 0.60
C SER A 353 18.18 -7.07 1.89
N LEU A 354 17.64 -8.29 1.74
CA LEU A 354 17.46 -9.24 2.85
C LEU A 354 18.80 -9.64 3.48
N ASP A 355 19.84 -9.82 2.66
CA ASP A 355 21.18 -10.19 3.13
C ASP A 355 21.77 -9.11 4.05
N ASP A 356 21.57 -7.83 3.71
CA ASP A 356 22.02 -6.70 4.54
C ASP A 356 21.26 -6.62 5.87
N ALA A 357 19.94 -6.85 5.83
CA ALA A 357 19.10 -6.90 7.03
C ALA A 357 19.53 -8.05 7.97
N ASP A 358 19.73 -9.26 7.42
CA ASP A 358 20.17 -10.42 8.19
C ASP A 358 21.56 -10.20 8.81
N ALA A 359 22.52 -9.68 8.04
CA ALA A 359 23.86 -9.39 8.53
C ALA A 359 23.87 -8.33 9.66
N SER A 360 23.02 -7.31 9.53
CA SER A 360 22.82 -6.30 10.59
C SER A 360 22.26 -6.95 11.86
N MET A 361 21.22 -7.77 11.74
CA MET A 361 20.56 -8.42 12.87
C MET A 361 21.48 -9.41 13.60
N GLU A 362 22.19 -10.28 12.86
CA GLU A 362 23.13 -11.26 13.41
C GLU A 362 24.22 -10.60 14.27
N SER A 363 24.71 -9.45 13.81
CA SER A 363 25.78 -8.72 14.49
C SER A 363 25.27 -7.85 15.65
N PHE A 364 24.03 -7.35 15.56
CA PHE A 364 23.44 -6.37 16.49
C PHE A 364 23.48 -6.84 17.96
N MET A 365 23.11 -8.09 18.24
CA MET A 365 23.00 -8.60 19.61
C MET A 365 24.34 -8.64 20.37
N SER A 366 25.46 -8.72 19.64
CA SER A 366 26.81 -8.75 20.19
C SER A 366 27.51 -7.38 20.16
N ALA A 367 26.94 -6.40 19.47
CA ALA A 367 27.54 -5.10 19.27
C ALA A 367 27.64 -4.32 20.58
N SER A 368 28.84 -3.84 20.92
CA SER A 368 29.04 -3.00 22.11
C SER A 368 28.20 -1.71 22.05
N ALA A 369 27.99 -1.17 20.86
CA ALA A 369 27.16 0.01 20.63
C ALA A 369 25.65 -0.24 20.89
N ALA A 370 25.18 -1.48 20.76
CA ALA A 370 23.78 -1.86 20.98
C ALA A 370 23.46 -2.20 22.45
N GLN A 371 24.46 -2.41 23.31
CA GLN A 371 24.23 -2.87 24.68
C GLN A 371 23.36 -1.92 25.50
N GLY A 372 23.49 -0.59 25.30
CA GLY A 372 22.64 0.39 25.97
C GLY A 372 21.17 0.25 25.55
N PHE A 373 20.92 0.10 24.25
CA PHE A 373 19.59 -0.16 23.70
C PHE A 373 19.00 -1.47 24.23
N LEU A 374 19.75 -2.57 24.16
CA LEU A 374 19.32 -3.90 24.64
C LEU A 374 19.06 -3.92 26.16
N ALA A 375 19.79 -3.11 26.92
CA ALA A 375 19.55 -2.96 28.36
C ALA A 375 18.19 -2.30 28.64
N GLY A 376 17.75 -1.34 27.82
CA GLY A 376 16.47 -0.66 27.98
C GLY A 376 15.26 -1.41 27.38
N ALA A 377 15.48 -2.26 26.38
CA ALA A 377 14.45 -3.05 25.72
C ALA A 377 14.09 -4.33 26.52
N ASP A 378 12.80 -4.64 26.66
CA ASP A 378 12.34 -5.96 27.07
C ASP A 378 12.32 -6.88 25.85
N THR A 379 13.47 -7.51 25.58
CA THR A 379 13.64 -8.40 24.44
C THR A 379 12.76 -9.64 24.49
N SER A 380 12.14 -9.98 25.64
CA SER A 380 11.18 -11.09 25.72
C SER A 380 9.84 -10.77 25.05
N THR A 381 9.56 -9.47 24.84
CA THR A 381 8.35 -8.97 24.16
C THR A 381 8.60 -8.61 22.70
N MET A 382 9.85 -8.76 22.23
CA MET A 382 10.25 -8.33 20.91
C MET A 382 9.60 -9.18 19.82
N LYS A 383 8.94 -8.51 18.88
CA LYS A 383 8.46 -9.06 17.63
C LYS A 383 9.26 -8.44 16.50
N MET A 384 9.81 -9.30 15.65
CA MET A 384 10.53 -8.94 14.43
C MET A 384 9.72 -9.41 13.25
N GLN A 385 9.36 -8.48 12.37
CA GLN A 385 8.62 -8.76 11.15
C GLN A 385 9.29 -8.01 10.01
N ARG A 386 9.15 -8.52 8.79
CA ARG A 386 9.75 -7.89 7.61
C ARG A 386 8.95 -8.19 6.36
N TYR A 387 9.14 -7.35 5.37
CA TYR A 387 8.60 -7.56 4.03
C TYR A 387 9.54 -6.93 2.99
N GLU A 388 9.53 -7.49 1.78
CA GLU A 388 10.16 -6.88 0.61
C GLU A 388 9.16 -5.91 -0.01
N ASN A 389 9.56 -4.64 -0.14
CA ASN A 389 8.74 -3.63 -0.81
C ASN A 389 8.84 -3.81 -2.30
#